data_AF-A0A938T138-F1
#
_entry.id   AF-A0A938T138-F1
#
_cell.length_a   1.000
_cell.length_b   1.000
_cell.length_c   1.000
_cell.angle_alpha   90.00
_cell.angle_beta   90.00
_cell.angle_gamma   90.00
#
_symmetry.space_group_name_H-M   'P 1'
#
loop_
_entity.id
_entity.type
_entity.pdbx_description
1 polymer ?
#
loop_
_entity_poly.entity_id
_entity_poly.type
_entity_poly.pdbx_seq_one_letter_code
_entity_poly.pdbx_strand_id
1 'polypeptide(L)'
;KLSMTDFVADFGFDSTAKKVYSKTVEHTNPAIKLAITEQPSAKAALVQTTPWIFYQYPDLFEIQGSKYRFELVGYQAKKFTGLQITKDPGVNIVWIGSTMIVVGITLSSFIYHRRLWAKVIPNEGGVTVHIGGNTHKSQIDFQKEFRKLTERIKTLET
;
A
#
# COMPACT_ATOMS: atom_id res chain seq x y z
N LYS A 1 -8.55 -31.89 -31.57
CA LYS A 1 -7.96 -30.80 -30.75
C LYS A 1 -8.93 -29.64 -30.72
N LEU A 2 -9.32 -29.20 -29.53
CA LEU A 2 -10.15 -28.01 -29.33
C LEU A 2 -9.21 -26.82 -29.09
N SER A 3 -9.38 -25.73 -29.85
CA SER A 3 -8.65 -24.49 -29.59
C SER A 3 -9.62 -23.31 -29.63
N MET A 4 -9.58 -22.50 -28.58
CA MET A 4 -10.29 -21.23 -28.54
C MET A 4 -9.51 -20.22 -29.39
N THR A 5 -10.16 -19.63 -30.39
CA THR A 5 -9.50 -18.71 -31.34
C THR A 5 -9.83 -17.25 -31.03
N ASP A 6 -11.04 -16.98 -30.52
CA ASP A 6 -11.50 -15.62 -30.30
C ASP A 6 -12.49 -15.52 -29.12
N PHE A 7 -12.56 -14.36 -28.49
CA PHE A 7 -13.40 -14.05 -27.32
C PHE A 7 -14.00 -12.66 -27.44
N VAL A 8 -15.31 -12.56 -27.21
CA VAL A 8 -16.02 -11.28 -27.16
C VAL A 8 -16.76 -11.18 -25.82
N ALA A 9 -16.58 -10.06 -25.10
CA ALA A 9 -17.14 -9.85 -23.76
C ALA A 9 -18.63 -9.46 -23.77
N ASP A 10 -19.04 -8.69 -24.78
CA ASP A 10 -20.43 -8.31 -25.04
C ASP A 10 -20.69 -8.37 -26.55
N PHE A 11 -21.28 -9.47 -26.99
CA PHE A 11 -21.43 -9.73 -28.42
C PHE A 11 -22.56 -8.87 -29.03
N GLY A 12 -22.24 -8.21 -30.14
CA GLY A 12 -23.18 -7.65 -31.09
C GLY A 12 -23.15 -8.42 -32.40
N PHE A 13 -24.31 -8.64 -32.99
CA PHE A 13 -24.44 -9.23 -34.32
C PHE A 13 -24.96 -8.17 -35.28
N ASP A 14 -24.22 -7.93 -36.37
CA ASP A 14 -24.71 -7.14 -37.49
C ASP A 14 -25.28 -8.09 -38.55
N SER A 15 -26.60 -8.00 -38.79
CA SER A 15 -27.32 -8.83 -39.75
C SER A 15 -26.93 -8.57 -41.21
N THR A 16 -26.38 -7.38 -41.50
CA THR A 16 -25.97 -6.98 -42.85
C THR A 16 -24.60 -7.53 -43.19
N ALA A 17 -23.66 -7.45 -42.24
CA ALA A 17 -22.29 -7.90 -42.43
C ALA A 17 -22.03 -9.35 -41.97
N LYS A 18 -22.98 -9.98 -41.27
CA LYS A 18 -22.83 -11.30 -40.61
C LYS A 18 -21.56 -11.42 -39.78
N LYS A 19 -21.17 -10.33 -39.09
CA LYS A 19 -19.99 -10.27 -38.22
C LYS A 19 -20.40 -10.11 -36.76
N VAL A 20 -19.67 -10.79 -35.90
CA VAL A 20 -19.75 -10.62 -34.44
C VAL A 20 -18.70 -9.58 -34.04
N TYR A 21 -19.12 -8.56 -33.29
CA TYR A 21 -18.24 -7.51 -32.76
C TYR A 21 -18.49 -7.33 -31.27
N SER A 22 -17.50 -6.77 -30.55
CA SER A 22 -17.68 -6.37 -29.15
C SER A 22 -18.39 -5.03 -29.09
N LYS A 23 -19.60 -4.99 -28.53
CA LYS A 23 -20.36 -3.75 -28.31
C LYS A 23 -19.76 -2.91 -27.19
N THR A 24 -19.33 -3.56 -26.11
CA THR A 24 -18.81 -2.89 -24.91
C THR A 24 -17.70 -3.73 -24.29
N VAL A 25 -16.92 -3.10 -23.39
CA VAL A 25 -15.89 -3.75 -22.57
C VAL A 25 -16.50 -4.48 -21.37
N GLU A 26 -17.75 -4.17 -21.03
CA GLU A 26 -18.51 -4.85 -19.99
C GLU A 26 -18.82 -6.28 -20.42
N HIS A 27 -18.76 -7.20 -19.45
CA HIS A 27 -18.92 -8.62 -19.72
C HIS A 27 -20.37 -9.08 -19.59
N THR A 28 -21.29 -8.35 -20.21
CA THR A 28 -22.73 -8.58 -20.06
C THR A 28 -23.20 -9.76 -20.90
N ASN A 29 -22.56 -10.02 -22.04
CA ASN A 29 -23.01 -11.03 -22.99
C ASN A 29 -21.82 -11.72 -23.71
N PRO A 30 -21.10 -12.62 -23.03
CA PRO A 30 -19.88 -13.20 -23.57
C PRO A 30 -20.16 -14.23 -24.68
N ALA A 31 -19.34 -14.21 -25.72
CA ALA A 31 -19.33 -15.18 -26.81
C ALA A 31 -17.92 -15.69 -27.10
N ILE A 32 -17.81 -16.98 -27.40
CA ILE A 32 -16.52 -17.65 -27.67
C ILE A 32 -16.55 -18.23 -29.07
N LYS A 33 -15.49 -18.00 -29.84
CA LYS A 33 -15.25 -18.67 -31.12
C LYS A 33 -14.33 -19.86 -30.89
N LEU A 34 -14.86 -21.06 -31.09
CA LEU A 34 -14.08 -22.29 -31.00
C LEU A 34 -13.66 -22.75 -32.40
N ALA A 35 -12.39 -23.08 -32.58
CA ALA A 35 -11.93 -23.86 -33.72
C ALA A 35 -11.82 -25.32 -33.29
N ILE A 36 -12.68 -26.16 -33.88
CA ILE A 36 -12.68 -27.60 -33.63
C ILE A 36 -11.86 -28.24 -34.76
N THR A 37 -10.74 -28.88 -34.42
CA THR A 37 -9.98 -29.72 -35.36
C THR A 37 -10.19 -31.18 -34.96
N GLU A 38 -11.20 -31.84 -35.54
CA GLU A 38 -11.38 -33.28 -35.44
C GLU A 38 -10.51 -33.99 -36.49
N GLN A 39 -9.70 -34.96 -36.06
CA GLN A 39 -8.93 -35.81 -36.97
C GLN A 39 -9.85 -36.87 -37.60
N PRO A 40 -9.63 -37.22 -38.88
CA PRO A 40 -10.65 -37.81 -39.72
C PRO A 40 -10.88 -39.28 -39.37
N SER A 41 -12.05 -39.61 -38.83
CA SER A 41 -12.54 -41.00 -38.87
C SER A 41 -13.32 -41.19 -40.18
N ALA A 42 -12.55 -41.52 -41.22
CA ALA A 42 -12.92 -42.20 -42.47
C ALA A 42 -14.09 -41.71 -43.37
N LYS A 43 -14.96 -40.76 -43.00
CA LYS A 43 -16.05 -40.31 -43.91
C LYS A 43 -16.75 -38.99 -43.57
N ALA A 44 -16.04 -38.01 -43.01
CA ALA A 44 -16.54 -36.64 -42.90
C ALA A 44 -15.44 -35.68 -43.30
N ALA A 45 -15.73 -34.79 -44.25
CA ALA A 45 -14.84 -33.73 -44.69
C ALA A 45 -14.31 -32.93 -43.49
N LEU A 46 -13.14 -32.32 -43.62
CA LEU A 46 -12.55 -31.42 -42.62
C LEU A 46 -13.51 -30.24 -42.38
N VAL A 47 -14.45 -30.42 -41.45
CA VAL A 47 -15.37 -29.37 -41.03
C VAL A 47 -14.58 -28.47 -40.09
N GLN A 48 -13.81 -27.54 -40.68
CA GLN A 48 -13.29 -26.35 -40.01
C GLN A 48 -14.46 -25.39 -39.71
N THR A 49 -15.51 -25.87 -39.05
CA THR A 49 -16.55 -24.96 -38.56
C THR A 49 -15.94 -24.26 -37.36
N THR A 50 -15.90 -22.93 -37.44
CA THR A 50 -15.57 -22.06 -36.32
C THR A 50 -16.87 -21.49 -35.76
N PRO A 51 -17.72 -22.31 -35.11
CA PRO A 51 -18.99 -21.83 -34.62
C PRO A 51 -18.74 -20.82 -33.50
N TRP A 52 -19.52 -19.75 -33.53
CA TRP A 52 -19.66 -18.89 -32.37
C TRP A 52 -20.61 -19.57 -31.40
N ILE A 53 -20.15 -19.75 -30.17
CA ILE A 53 -20.98 -20.25 -29.07
C ILE A 53 -21.29 -19.06 -28.19
N PHE A 54 -22.58 -18.85 -27.94
CA PHE A 54 -23.11 -17.71 -27.23
C PHE A 54 -23.56 -18.14 -25.84
N TYR A 55 -23.08 -17.46 -24.80
CA TYR A 55 -23.41 -17.82 -23.42
C TYR A 55 -24.91 -17.73 -23.13
N GLN A 56 -25.57 -16.67 -23.60
CA GLN A 56 -26.99 -16.43 -23.35
C GLN A 56 -27.94 -17.16 -24.32
N TYR A 57 -27.41 -17.69 -25.43
CA TYR A 57 -28.21 -18.31 -26.48
C TYR A 57 -27.54 -19.59 -27.00
N PRO A 58 -27.57 -20.69 -26.23
CA PRO A 58 -26.86 -21.92 -26.56
C PRO A 58 -27.39 -22.61 -27.83
N ASP A 59 -28.66 -22.40 -28.19
CA ASP A 59 -29.31 -23.04 -29.34
C ASP A 59 -29.25 -22.22 -30.65
N LEU A 60 -28.59 -21.05 -30.65
CA LEU A 60 -28.64 -20.13 -31.80
C LEU A 60 -27.86 -20.66 -33.03
N PHE A 61 -26.91 -21.57 -32.80
CA PHE A 61 -26.13 -22.22 -33.86
C PHE A 61 -25.92 -23.71 -33.57
N GLU A 62 -26.56 -24.57 -34.36
CA GLU A 62 -26.23 -25.98 -34.40
C GLU A 62 -24.93 -26.20 -35.18
N ILE A 63 -23.97 -26.88 -34.57
CA ILE A 63 -22.69 -27.21 -35.20
C ILE A 63 -22.95 -28.31 -36.23
N GLN A 64 -23.10 -27.91 -37.49
CA GLN A 64 -23.35 -28.85 -38.58
C GLN A 64 -22.17 -29.83 -38.72
N GLY A 65 -22.42 -31.11 -38.44
CA GLY A 65 -21.46 -32.21 -38.62
C GLY A 65 -20.75 -32.72 -37.37
N SER A 66 -21.01 -32.17 -36.16
CA SER A 66 -20.40 -32.70 -34.92
C SER A 66 -21.39 -33.50 -34.08
N LYS A 67 -20.94 -34.64 -33.53
CA LYS A 67 -21.73 -35.48 -32.60
C LYS A 67 -21.88 -34.87 -31.20
N TYR A 68 -21.09 -33.85 -30.89
CA TYR A 68 -21.02 -33.22 -29.57
C TYR A 68 -21.65 -31.83 -29.58
N ARG A 69 -22.36 -31.50 -28.49
CA ARG A 69 -22.89 -30.16 -28.21
C ARG A 69 -21.97 -29.49 -27.17
N PHE A 70 -21.60 -28.24 -27.42
CA PHE A 70 -20.76 -27.45 -26.52
C PHE A 70 -21.57 -26.26 -26.00
N GLU A 71 -21.66 -26.13 -24.68
CA GLU A 71 -22.35 -25.04 -24.00
C GLU A 71 -21.41 -24.36 -23.01
N LEU A 72 -21.59 -23.06 -22.82
CA LEU A 72 -20.82 -22.28 -21.84
C LEU A 72 -21.63 -22.24 -20.53
N VAL A 73 -21.19 -23.01 -19.52
CA VAL A 73 -21.99 -23.28 -18.30
C VAL A 73 -21.73 -22.29 -17.15
N GLY A 74 -20.68 -21.47 -17.23
CA GLY A 74 -20.41 -20.49 -16.18
C GLY A 74 -19.33 -19.48 -16.54
N TYR A 75 -19.74 -18.23 -16.79
CA TYR A 75 -18.82 -17.11 -16.99
C TYR A 75 -18.88 -16.16 -15.79
N GLN A 76 -17.78 -16.02 -15.07
CA GLN A 76 -17.63 -15.06 -13.97
C GLN A 76 -16.67 -13.95 -14.40
N ALA A 77 -17.22 -12.77 -14.68
CA ALA A 77 -16.44 -11.60 -15.05
C ALA A 77 -15.64 -11.09 -13.84
N LYS A 78 -14.30 -11.14 -13.90
CA LYS A 78 -13.46 -10.54 -12.87
C LYS A 78 -13.42 -9.02 -13.09
N LYS A 79 -14.09 -8.27 -12.22
CA LYS A 79 -14.11 -6.80 -12.28
C LYS A 79 -12.70 -6.26 -12.04
N PHE A 80 -12.18 -5.49 -12.98
CA PHE A 80 -10.92 -4.76 -12.85
C PHE A 80 -11.24 -3.32 -12.48
N THR A 81 -10.91 -2.91 -11.25
CA THR A 81 -11.28 -1.59 -10.71
C THR A 81 -10.29 -0.48 -11.07
N GLY A 82 -9.22 -0.78 -11.81
CA GLY A 82 -8.17 0.20 -12.13
C GLY A 82 -7.37 0.69 -10.91
N LEU A 83 -7.61 0.12 -9.73
CA LEU A 83 -6.88 0.44 -8.51
C LEU A 83 -5.44 -0.05 -8.63
N GLN A 84 -4.53 0.88 -8.91
CA GLN A 84 -3.10 0.63 -8.92
C GLN A 84 -2.54 0.81 -7.52
N ILE A 85 -2.03 -0.26 -6.93
CA ILE A 85 -1.29 -0.20 -5.67
C ILE A 85 0.16 0.16 -6.01
N THR A 86 0.48 1.44 -5.95
CA THR A 86 1.86 1.93 -6.12
C THR A 86 2.56 1.85 -4.76
N LYS A 87 3.62 1.04 -4.70
CA LYS A 87 4.47 0.92 -3.50
C LYS A 87 5.75 1.70 -3.73
N ASP A 88 5.82 2.90 -3.14
CA ASP A 88 7.00 3.74 -3.24
C ASP A 88 8.06 3.33 -2.22
N PRO A 89 9.24 2.82 -2.66
CA PRO A 89 10.28 2.36 -1.74
C PRO A 89 10.94 3.51 -0.94
N GLY A 90 10.75 4.76 -1.37
CA GLY A 90 11.31 5.95 -0.72
C GLY A 90 10.63 6.33 0.60
N VAL A 91 9.40 5.87 0.85
CA VAL A 91 8.64 6.20 2.07
C VAL A 91 9.41 5.81 3.33
N ASN A 92 10.12 4.68 3.32
CA ASN A 92 10.89 4.20 4.47
C ASN A 92 12.03 5.17 4.84
N ILE A 93 12.69 5.76 3.84
CA ILE A 93 13.80 6.71 4.06
C ILE A 93 13.28 8.01 4.66
N VAL A 94 12.12 8.49 4.19
CA VAL A 94 11.46 9.70 4.73
C VAL A 94 11.13 9.51 6.22
N TRP A 95 10.60 8.35 6.60
CA TRP A 95 10.32 8.03 8.01
C TRP A 95 11.57 8.01 8.88
N ILE A 96 12.68 7.45 8.38
CA ILE A 96 13.96 7.46 9.11
C ILE A 96 14.43 8.90 9.34
N GLY A 97 14.43 9.74 8.31
CA GLY A 97 14.84 11.14 8.42
C GLY A 97 13.96 11.94 9.37
N SER A 98 12.63 11.81 9.25
CA SER A 98 11.67 12.46 10.14
C SER A 98 11.87 12.06 11.60
N THR A 99 12.04 10.76 11.86
CA THR A 99 12.29 10.23 13.21
C THR A 99 13.59 10.78 13.79
N MET A 100 14.67 10.83 13.00
CA MET A 100 15.97 11.34 13.44
C MET A 100 15.89 12.82 13.85
N ILE A 101 15.12 13.64 13.13
CA ILE A 101 14.91 15.06 13.48
C ILE A 101 14.16 15.19 14.81
N VAL A 102 13.07 14.43 14.99
CA VAL A 102 12.29 14.45 16.23
C VAL A 102 13.15 14.06 17.43
N VAL A 103 13.96 13.02 17.28
CA VAL A 103 14.91 12.59 18.32
C VAL A 103 15.97 13.66 18.58
N GLY A 104 16.55 14.27 17.55
CA GLY A 104 17.57 15.32 17.68
C GLY A 104 17.05 16.55 18.44
N ILE A 105 15.84 17.02 18.11
CA ILE A 105 15.19 18.14 18.80
C ILE A 105 14.90 17.78 20.25
N THR A 106 14.45 16.55 20.49
CA THR A 106 14.18 16.04 21.84
C THR A 106 15.46 16.03 22.67
N LEU A 107 16.52 15.40 22.19
CA LEU A 107 17.81 15.33 22.89
C LEU A 107 18.39 16.73 23.15
N SER A 108 18.37 17.60 22.15
CA SER A 108 18.83 18.99 22.28
C SER A 108 18.02 19.76 23.33
N SER A 109 16.71 19.52 23.40
CA SER A 109 15.83 20.16 24.38
C SER A 109 15.98 19.62 25.80
N PHE A 110 16.43 18.37 25.97
CA PHE A 110 16.62 17.73 27.28
C PHE A 110 17.94 18.12 27.95
N ILE A 111 18.98 18.47 27.18
CA ILE A 111 20.25 18.95 27.73
C ILE A 111 20.07 20.41 28.17
N TYR A 112 19.55 20.60 29.38
CA TYR A 112 19.48 21.93 30.00
C TYR A 112 20.86 22.36 30.48
N HIS A 113 21.42 23.39 29.85
CA HIS A 113 22.63 24.04 30.36
C HIS A 113 22.32 24.74 31.70
N ARG A 114 22.64 24.07 32.82
CA ARG A 114 22.63 24.66 34.16
C ARG A 114 24.05 25.16 34.46
N ARG A 115 24.21 26.45 34.76
CA ARG A 115 25.51 27.03 35.12
C ARG A 115 25.50 27.44 36.60
N LEU A 116 26.38 26.82 37.37
CA LEU A 116 26.60 27.11 38.79
C LEU A 116 27.97 27.79 38.95
N TRP A 117 28.04 28.78 39.83
CA TRP A 117 29.25 29.47 40.25
C TRP A 117 29.35 29.44 41.76
N ALA A 118 30.53 29.12 42.28
CA ALA A 118 30.84 29.25 43.70
C ALA A 118 32.12 30.08 43.84
N LYS A 119 32.07 31.11 44.68
CA LYS A 119 33.22 31.96 45.01
C LYS A 119 33.49 31.84 46.51
N VAL A 120 34.66 31.33 46.84
CA VAL A 120 35.13 31.18 48.23
C VAL A 120 36.01 32.38 48.55
N ILE A 121 35.67 33.13 49.61
CA ILE A 121 36.42 34.30 50.07
C ILE A 121 36.84 34.04 51.53
N PRO A 122 38.14 33.95 51.84
CA PRO A 122 38.60 33.87 53.22
C PRO A 122 38.39 35.21 53.93
N ASN A 123 37.94 35.18 55.18
CA ASN A 123 37.76 36.35 56.04
C ASN A 123 38.46 36.14 57.40
N GLU A 124 38.68 37.21 58.17
CA GLU A 124 39.56 37.22 59.36
C GLU A 124 39.19 36.22 60.47
N GLY A 125 38.00 35.60 60.43
CA GLY A 125 37.55 34.57 61.36
C GLY A 125 36.94 33.32 60.71
N GLY A 126 37.11 33.10 59.40
CA GLY A 126 36.52 31.94 58.71
C GLY A 126 36.53 32.03 57.18
N VAL A 127 35.70 31.22 56.52
CA VAL A 127 35.56 31.18 55.06
C VAL A 127 34.12 31.54 54.68
N THR A 128 33.94 32.54 53.82
CA THR A 128 32.63 32.91 53.28
C THR A 128 32.47 32.33 51.88
N VAL A 129 31.49 31.44 51.68
CA VAL A 129 31.19 30.85 50.37
C VAL A 129 29.98 31.54 49.73
N HIS A 130 30.19 32.28 48.65
CA HIS A 130 29.13 32.81 47.80
C HIS A 130 28.77 31.81 46.71
N ILE A 131 27.54 31.31 46.72
CA ILE A 131 27.02 30.42 45.69
C ILE A 131 26.00 31.19 44.86
N GLY A 132 26.12 31.15 43.54
CA GLY A 132 25.18 31.73 42.59
C GLY A 132 24.98 30.80 41.40
N GLY A 133 23.81 30.80 40.79
CA GLY A 133 23.56 29.98 39.61
C GLY A 133 22.55 30.63 38.69
N ASN A 134 22.68 30.33 37.40
CA ASN A 134 21.74 30.76 36.39
C ASN A 134 21.23 29.54 35.60
N THR A 135 19.93 29.51 35.34
CA THR A 135 19.31 28.48 34.50
C THR A 135 18.32 29.11 33.54
N HIS A 136 18.35 28.67 32.29
CA HIS A 136 17.51 29.19 31.20
C HIS A 136 16.12 28.53 31.13
N LYS A 137 15.96 27.32 31.70
CA LYS A 137 14.67 26.60 31.79
C LYS A 137 14.57 25.92 33.17
N SER A 138 13.36 25.76 33.72
CA SER A 138 13.08 25.16 35.05
C SER A 138 13.61 25.93 36.28
N GLN A 139 13.39 27.26 36.33
CA GLN A 139 13.82 28.08 37.47
C GLN A 139 13.27 27.59 38.83
N ILE A 140 12.05 27.06 38.86
CA ILE A 140 11.38 26.60 40.08
C ILE A 140 12.08 25.35 40.67
N ASP A 141 12.36 24.35 39.83
CA ASP A 141 13.06 23.13 40.28
C ASP A 141 14.50 23.43 40.66
N PHE A 142 15.17 24.30 39.89
CA PHE A 142 16.51 24.77 40.24
C PHE A 142 16.54 25.49 41.58
N GLN A 143 15.58 26.37 41.89
CA GLN A 143 15.52 27.03 43.20
C GLN A 143 15.31 26.05 44.35
N LYS A 144 14.50 25.00 44.17
CA LYS A 144 14.30 23.95 45.18
C LYS A 144 15.58 23.17 45.44
N GLU A 145 16.26 22.73 44.38
CA GLU A 145 17.55 22.03 44.49
C GLU A 145 18.64 22.94 45.08
N PHE A 146 18.70 24.19 44.63
CA PHE A 146 19.66 25.17 45.12
C PHE A 146 19.48 25.45 46.61
N ARG A 147 18.23 25.65 47.07
CA ARG A 147 17.94 25.82 48.49
C ARG A 147 18.35 24.59 49.30
N LYS A 148 18.06 23.39 48.80
CA LYS A 148 18.47 22.13 49.44
C LYS A 148 20.00 21.98 49.51
N LEU A 149 20.72 22.43 48.49
CA LEU A 149 22.18 22.45 48.48
C LEU A 149 22.74 23.47 49.48
N THR A 150 22.20 24.69 49.52
CA THR A 150 22.61 25.72 50.49
C THR A 150 22.34 25.30 51.93
N GLU A 151 21.19 24.68 52.20
CA GLU A 151 20.86 24.13 53.52
C GLU A 151 21.86 23.05 53.94
N ARG A 152 22.19 22.10 53.04
CA ARG A 152 23.19 21.05 53.33
C ARG A 152 24.57 21.62 53.63
N ILE A 153 24.99 22.64 52.88
CA ILE A 153 26.29 23.29 53.09
C ILE A 153 26.30 24.01 54.44
N LYS A 154 25.22 24.70 54.79
CA LYS A 154 25.09 25.38 56.09
C LYS A 154 25.10 24.40 57.27
N THR A 155 24.50 23.21 57.11
CA THR A 155 24.55 22.16 58.16
C THR A 155 25.92 21.49 58.29
N LEU A 156 26.79 21.58 57.27
CA LEU A 156 28.17 21.07 57.33
C LEU A 156 29.15 22.08 57.94
N GLU A 157 28.74 23.34 58.13
CA GLU A 157 29.51 24.40 58.80
C GLU A 157 29.28 24.43 60.33
N THR A 158 28.47 23.53 60.91
CA THR A 158 28.35 23.33 62.37
C THR A 158 29.27 22.22 62.84
#